data_AF-A0A6G0AD97-F1
#
_entry.id   AF-A0A6G0AD97-F1
#
_cell.length_a   1.000
_cell.length_b   1.000
_cell.length_c   1.000
_cell.angle_alpha   90.00
_cell.angle_beta   90.00
_cell.angle_gamma   90.00
#
_symmetry.space_group_name_H-M   'P 1'
#
loop_
_entity.id
_entity.type
_entity.pdbx_description
1 polymer ?
#
loop_
_entity_poly.entity_id
_entity_poly.type
_entity_poly.pdbx_seq_one_letter_code
_entity_poly.pdbx_strand_id
1 'polypeptide(L)'
;MKQFIIVLTILTFFTVFTSVQAQNNDMSTGYETISVPENIQSILHQIKMAEVNEDWTLYSQLRESLIQTWQQVNPEVAKLYRNVNNGASDLTTDGTPVGTKRNDDGRSFHYLLEESQPLSKPLWGDDKIVFNGRAADISMDIAINGDIYLSVIGRHDGLATTDSVYIYKSTDGGVNWVEWSVLFASTQTFKQIEIMLFDGQIGGTGQPSYILLFYLFDNGWLRVGRTETTTPSWSYYTISGSSGGAPITQFAVDRNNSASDYRAICLYDSSTVVKCIRSEPTSYGTVWQDAHSLGYVGRDLDFCYGWNGAVYASYNGFSSGNLYARENTNYGDPASWAPHVTVVSGATDTTRRGQIIASREDDPNNIVALIFERKSGSEYDLYWSLKPSAGTWGTMEAWVVPNENKWPAVYSRKTTGNQTFQSVFEQSGIANATPRLIKYKSFDGSIWSQSIEVSDASNDVTGLQKPEVGDIDGSTPVFAFVGGNYTNVYFDNYSWIPTDVNETQGNFPVEYILEQNYPNPFNPNTTIKFSIPENSFVSLKVYNVLGKEVSSVISEEMNAGTYEVNFNGNNLSSGVYFYKLETENFVKTNKMILMK
;
A
#
# COMPACT_ATOMS: atom_id res chain seq x y z
N MET A 1 19.03 34.13 -0.80
CA MET A 1 20.48 34.38 -0.60
C MET A 1 21.16 33.30 0.27
N LYS A 2 20.83 32.01 0.05
CA LYS A 2 21.55 30.84 0.59
C LYS A 2 21.51 29.64 -0.40
N GLN A 3 21.43 29.94 -1.69
CA GLN A 3 21.65 28.99 -2.81
C GLN A 3 22.64 29.57 -3.85
N PHE A 4 23.51 30.47 -3.39
CA PHE A 4 24.56 31.11 -4.22
C PHE A 4 25.98 30.60 -3.89
N ILE A 5 26.10 29.53 -3.10
CA ILE A 5 27.39 29.02 -2.59
C ILE A 5 27.76 27.62 -3.11
N ILE A 6 26.86 26.89 -3.80
CA ILE A 6 27.20 25.53 -4.28
C ILE A 6 27.65 25.50 -5.76
N VAL A 7 27.34 26.52 -6.56
CA VAL A 7 27.80 26.60 -7.97
C VAL A 7 29.15 27.32 -8.11
N LEU A 8 29.62 28.05 -7.09
CA LEU A 8 30.91 28.76 -7.13
C LEU A 8 32.11 27.88 -6.74
N THR A 9 31.88 26.71 -6.12
CA THR A 9 32.93 25.78 -5.65
C THR A 9 33.45 24.87 -6.78
N ILE A 10 32.74 24.77 -7.90
CA ILE A 10 33.19 23.97 -9.07
C ILE A 10 33.90 24.85 -10.12
N LEU A 11 33.72 26.18 -10.10
CA LEU A 11 34.37 27.08 -11.07
C LEU A 11 35.66 27.75 -10.57
N THR A 12 35.97 27.71 -9.27
CA THR A 12 37.22 28.28 -8.72
C THR A 12 38.42 27.34 -8.79
N PHE A 13 38.24 26.10 -9.26
CA PHE A 13 39.35 25.15 -9.44
C PHE A 13 40.06 25.23 -10.81
N PHE A 14 39.63 26.12 -11.71
CA PHE A 14 40.16 26.16 -13.09
C PHE A 14 40.89 27.45 -13.48
N THR A 15 41.18 28.36 -12.55
CA THR A 15 41.83 29.65 -12.89
C THR A 15 42.93 30.11 -11.92
N VAL A 16 43.62 29.20 -11.23
CA VAL A 16 44.93 29.52 -10.62
C VAL A 16 45.80 28.26 -10.64
N PHE A 17 46.77 28.20 -11.55
CA PHE A 17 48.15 27.70 -11.32
C PHE A 17 48.89 27.63 -12.66
N THR A 18 49.40 28.79 -13.10
CA THR A 18 50.57 28.88 -13.97
C THR A 18 51.77 29.29 -13.11
N SER A 19 52.91 28.63 -13.34
CA SER A 19 54.27 28.90 -12.83
C SER A 19 54.58 28.54 -11.37
N VAL A 20 55.44 27.52 -11.15
CA VAL A 20 56.89 27.63 -10.85
C VAL A 20 57.45 26.21 -10.64
N GLN A 21 58.51 25.86 -11.38
CA GLN A 21 59.32 24.65 -11.20
C GLN A 21 60.13 24.70 -9.89
N ALA A 22 60.24 23.59 -9.16
CA ALA A 22 61.50 22.85 -8.93
C ALA A 22 61.45 21.90 -7.71
N GLN A 23 62.01 20.70 -7.94
CA GLN A 23 62.59 19.71 -7.01
C GLN A 23 61.71 18.66 -6.29
N ASN A 24 61.79 17.45 -6.88
CA ASN A 24 62.06 16.14 -6.27
C ASN A 24 61.07 15.57 -5.24
N ASN A 25 60.18 14.69 -5.67
CA ASN A 25 60.35 13.22 -5.61
C ASN A 25 58.98 12.50 -5.64
N ASP A 26 58.93 11.47 -6.49
CA ASP A 26 58.05 10.30 -6.46
C ASP A 26 56.54 10.48 -6.34
N MET A 27 55.88 10.53 -7.50
CA MET A 27 54.92 9.52 -7.98
C MET A 27 54.33 10.01 -9.31
N SER A 28 54.76 9.40 -10.43
CA SER A 28 54.25 9.75 -11.77
C SER A 28 52.82 9.20 -11.97
N THR A 29 51.82 9.95 -11.53
CA THR A 29 50.46 9.84 -12.09
C THR A 29 50.43 10.64 -13.39
N GLY A 30 50.42 9.93 -14.52
CA GLY A 30 50.21 10.54 -15.82
C GLY A 30 48.76 11.00 -15.93
N TYR A 31 48.51 12.29 -15.68
CA TYR A 31 47.29 12.94 -16.15
C TYR A 31 47.59 13.51 -17.54
N GLU A 32 47.13 12.82 -18.58
CA GLU A 32 47.07 13.39 -19.92
C GLU A 32 46.07 14.56 -19.90
N THR A 33 46.57 15.79 -20.01
CA THR A 33 45.72 16.96 -20.27
C THR A 33 45.13 16.84 -21.67
N ILE A 34 43.84 16.48 -21.76
CA ILE A 34 43.10 16.47 -23.02
C ILE A 34 42.91 17.93 -23.47
N SER A 35 43.65 18.34 -24.50
CA SER A 35 43.44 19.63 -25.17
C SER A 35 42.14 19.59 -25.97
N VAL A 36 41.13 20.37 -25.58
CA VAL A 36 39.85 20.46 -26.29
C VAL A 36 40.05 21.18 -27.63
N PRO A 37 39.74 20.57 -28.78
CA PRO A 37 39.96 21.18 -30.10
C PRO A 37 39.17 22.48 -30.33
N GLU A 38 39.73 23.41 -31.11
CA GLU A 38 39.17 24.76 -31.35
C GLU A 38 37.75 24.75 -31.94
N ASN A 39 37.41 23.76 -32.78
CA ASN A 39 36.07 23.62 -33.33
C ASN A 39 35.03 23.29 -32.24
N ILE A 40 35.40 22.51 -31.23
CA ILE A 40 34.53 22.21 -30.08
C ILE A 40 34.40 23.46 -29.19
N GLN A 41 35.49 24.19 -28.96
CA GLN A 41 35.45 25.44 -28.19
C GLN A 41 34.56 26.49 -28.86
N SER A 42 34.60 26.58 -30.20
CA SER A 42 33.74 27.47 -30.98
C SER A 42 32.26 27.12 -30.85
N ILE A 43 31.89 25.84 -30.95
CA ILE A 43 30.49 25.40 -30.77
C ILE A 43 29.99 25.68 -29.35
N LEU A 44 30.82 25.42 -28.33
CA LEU A 44 30.48 25.76 -26.94
C LEU A 44 30.26 27.26 -26.72
N HIS A 45 31.06 28.11 -27.37
CA HIS A 45 30.88 29.56 -27.32
C HIS A 45 29.58 30.00 -28.00
N GLN A 46 29.22 29.42 -29.14
CA GLN A 46 27.97 29.71 -29.84
C GLN A 46 26.74 29.25 -29.03
N ILE A 47 26.80 28.08 -28.38
CA ILE A 47 25.76 27.60 -27.45
C ILE A 47 25.54 28.62 -26.34
N LYS A 48 26.62 29.16 -25.77
CA LYS A 48 26.54 30.16 -24.70
C LYS A 48 25.92 31.48 -25.19
N MET A 49 26.22 31.90 -26.42
CA MET A 49 25.58 33.08 -27.02
C MET A 49 24.09 32.82 -27.33
N ALA A 50 23.71 31.62 -27.77
CA ALA A 50 22.31 31.25 -27.99
C ALA A 50 21.51 31.22 -26.67
N GLU A 51 22.11 30.75 -25.58
CA GLU A 51 21.51 30.77 -24.25
C GLU A 51 21.31 32.19 -23.72
N VAL A 52 22.31 33.07 -23.87
CA VAL A 52 22.22 34.49 -23.46
C VAL A 52 21.16 35.25 -24.27
N ASN A 53 20.93 34.87 -25.52
CA ASN A 53 19.93 35.48 -26.39
C ASN A 53 18.57 34.76 -26.33
N GLU A 54 18.40 33.76 -25.46
CA GLU A 54 17.20 32.92 -25.33
C GLU A 54 16.73 32.23 -26.64
N ASP A 55 17.64 31.99 -27.59
CA ASP A 55 17.36 31.27 -28.84
C ASP A 55 17.50 29.76 -28.63
N TRP A 56 16.45 29.17 -28.06
CA TRP A 56 16.42 27.76 -27.66
C TRP A 56 16.43 26.79 -28.85
N THR A 57 16.02 27.24 -30.03
CA THR A 57 16.04 26.41 -31.25
C THR A 57 17.47 26.25 -31.76
N LEU A 58 18.23 27.36 -31.83
CA LEU A 58 19.64 27.33 -32.19
C LEU A 58 20.48 26.60 -31.12
N TYR A 59 20.17 26.81 -29.85
CA TYR A 59 20.80 26.09 -28.73
C TYR A 59 20.70 24.56 -28.88
N SER A 60 19.51 24.04 -29.22
CA SER A 60 19.29 22.60 -29.38
C SER A 60 20.05 22.02 -30.57
N GLN A 61 20.07 22.73 -31.71
CA GLN A 61 20.80 22.29 -32.92
C GLN A 61 22.33 22.29 -32.71
N LEU A 62 22.86 23.27 -32.01
CA LEU A 62 24.29 23.36 -31.71
C LEU A 62 24.72 22.28 -30.69
N ARG A 63 23.85 21.88 -29.76
CA ARG A 63 24.11 20.80 -28.80
C ARG A 63 24.25 19.44 -29.48
N GLU A 64 23.41 19.13 -30.46
CA GLU A 64 23.57 17.89 -31.25
C GLU A 64 24.86 17.91 -32.08
N SER A 65 25.18 19.06 -32.69
CA SER A 65 26.42 19.25 -33.44
C SER A 65 27.67 19.09 -32.56
N LEU A 66 27.61 19.57 -31.30
CA LEU A 66 28.66 19.38 -30.31
C LEU A 66 28.89 17.90 -29.99
N ILE A 67 27.81 17.13 -29.82
CA ILE A 67 27.87 15.69 -29.50
C ILE A 67 28.45 14.90 -30.67
N GLN A 68 28.00 15.18 -31.90
CA GLN A 68 28.55 14.55 -33.09
C GLN A 68 30.04 14.89 -33.29
N THR A 69 30.44 16.12 -33.00
CA THR A 69 31.85 16.54 -33.07
C THR A 69 32.70 15.85 -32.00
N TRP A 70 32.21 15.77 -30.76
CA TRP A 70 32.86 14.98 -29.70
C TRP A 70 32.92 13.50 -30.06
N GLN A 71 31.90 12.93 -30.71
CA GLN A 71 31.90 11.53 -31.12
C GLN A 71 33.03 11.23 -32.12
N GLN A 72 33.38 12.19 -32.97
CA GLN A 72 34.48 12.06 -33.93
C GLN A 72 35.86 12.31 -33.29
N VAL A 73 35.94 13.19 -32.28
CA VAL A 73 37.21 13.59 -31.64
C VAL A 73 37.58 12.67 -30.47
N ASN A 74 36.65 12.40 -29.56
CA ASN A 74 36.81 11.52 -28.42
C ASN A 74 35.45 10.87 -28.03
N PRO A 75 35.21 9.62 -28.50
CA PRO A 75 33.95 8.91 -28.26
C PRO A 75 33.60 8.69 -26.78
N GLU A 76 34.59 8.57 -25.88
CA GLU A 76 34.32 8.37 -24.45
C GLU A 76 33.78 9.65 -23.79
N VAL A 77 34.25 10.81 -24.24
CA VAL A 77 33.71 12.11 -23.81
C VAL A 77 32.33 12.36 -24.41
N ALA A 78 32.10 11.95 -25.66
CA ALA A 78 30.79 12.05 -26.31
C ALA A 78 29.70 11.27 -25.56
N LYS A 79 30.01 10.10 -25.01
CA LYS A 79 29.09 9.30 -24.17
C LYS A 79 28.63 10.02 -22.90
N LEU A 80 29.40 11.00 -22.41
CA LEU A 80 29.02 11.82 -21.26
C LEU A 80 27.94 12.86 -21.62
N TYR A 81 27.84 13.23 -22.90
CA TYR A 81 26.78 14.10 -23.39
C TYR A 81 25.57 13.25 -23.81
N ARG A 82 24.53 13.21 -22.97
CA ARG A 82 23.27 12.54 -23.33
C ARG A 82 22.59 13.27 -24.48
N ASN A 83 22.43 12.59 -25.62
CA ASN A 83 21.42 12.93 -26.63
C ASN A 83 20.04 12.75 -26.01
N VAL A 84 19.22 13.79 -26.05
CA VAL A 84 17.77 13.64 -25.88
C VAL A 84 17.21 13.61 -27.28
N ASN A 85 17.18 12.44 -27.92
CA ASN A 85 16.48 12.31 -29.18
C ASN A 85 14.98 12.20 -28.91
N ASN A 86 14.27 13.28 -29.21
CA ASN A 86 12.86 13.25 -29.59
C ASN A 86 12.77 12.69 -31.01
N GLY A 87 12.15 11.53 -31.20
CA GLY A 87 11.87 10.99 -32.52
C GLY A 87 11.40 9.55 -32.49
N ALA A 88 10.10 9.39 -32.73
CA ALA A 88 9.39 8.23 -33.28
C ALA A 88 9.80 6.80 -32.85
N SER A 89 8.81 6.13 -32.24
CA SER A 89 8.51 4.68 -32.34
C SER A 89 9.65 3.69 -32.19
N ASP A 90 9.61 2.94 -31.08
CA ASP A 90 9.78 1.48 -31.09
C ASP A 90 9.03 0.88 -29.89
N LEU A 91 7.70 0.80 -30.02
CA LEU A 91 6.92 -0.26 -29.37
C LEU A 91 6.98 -1.44 -30.32
N THR A 92 7.32 -2.63 -29.83
CA THR A 92 7.10 -3.84 -30.62
C THR A 92 5.60 -4.03 -30.84
N THR A 93 5.24 -4.61 -31.99
CA THR A 93 3.85 -4.93 -32.38
C THR A 93 3.14 -5.90 -31.41
N ASP A 94 3.83 -6.45 -30.42
CA ASP A 94 3.32 -7.36 -29.39
C ASP A 94 3.13 -6.70 -28.00
N GLY A 95 3.40 -5.39 -27.86
CA GLY A 95 3.10 -4.65 -26.64
C GLY A 95 4.08 -4.81 -25.48
N THR A 96 5.30 -5.34 -25.69
CA THR A 96 6.35 -5.32 -24.65
C THR A 96 6.86 -3.90 -24.33
N PRO A 97 7.07 -3.55 -23.05
CA PRO A 97 8.00 -2.49 -22.69
C PRO A 97 9.43 -2.94 -23.01
N VAL A 98 10.09 -2.31 -23.97
CA VAL A 98 11.49 -2.61 -24.27
C VAL A 98 12.36 -1.95 -23.20
N GLY A 99 12.86 -2.75 -22.26
CA GLY A 99 13.98 -2.44 -21.39
C GLY A 99 14.92 -3.63 -21.36
N THR A 100 16.20 -3.43 -21.68
CA THR A 100 17.22 -4.46 -21.47
C THR A 100 17.48 -4.61 -19.97
N LYS A 101 17.72 -5.85 -19.51
CA LYS A 101 18.35 -6.11 -18.20
C LYS A 101 19.54 -5.16 -18.07
N ARG A 102 19.48 -4.20 -17.14
CA ARG A 102 20.72 -3.59 -16.67
C ARG A 102 21.36 -4.62 -15.76
N ASN A 103 22.54 -5.05 -16.17
CA ASN A 103 23.35 -6.10 -15.56
C ASN A 103 23.22 -6.08 -14.03
N ASP A 104 22.96 -7.25 -13.48
CA ASP A 104 23.12 -7.52 -12.07
C ASP A 104 24.58 -7.22 -11.69
N ASP A 105 24.81 -6.14 -10.95
CA ASP A 105 26.10 -5.85 -10.32
C ASP A 105 26.44 -6.85 -9.19
N GLY A 106 25.76 -7.99 -9.10
CA GLY A 106 26.09 -9.04 -8.14
C GLY A 106 26.07 -8.60 -6.67
N ARG A 107 25.23 -7.64 -6.30
CA ARG A 107 25.08 -7.25 -4.88
C ARG A 107 23.94 -8.03 -4.25
N SER A 108 24.30 -9.14 -3.64
CA SER A 108 23.58 -9.70 -2.50
C SER A 108 23.47 -8.61 -1.43
N PHE A 109 22.26 -8.19 -1.06
CA PHE A 109 22.07 -7.34 0.11
C PHE A 109 21.65 -8.19 1.31
N HIS A 110 22.56 -8.19 2.29
CA HIS A 110 22.51 -8.86 3.58
C HIS A 110 21.42 -8.28 4.51
N TYR A 111 20.96 -9.15 5.42
CA TYR A 111 20.14 -8.88 6.62
C TYR A 111 20.72 -7.81 7.58
N LEU A 112 19.84 -7.36 8.51
CA LEU A 112 19.98 -6.58 9.76
C LEU A 112 19.36 -5.16 9.65
N LEU A 113 18.53 -4.66 10.57
CA LEU A 113 18.62 -4.58 12.05
C LEU A 113 17.19 -4.55 12.67
N GLU A 114 16.86 -5.27 13.75
CA GLU A 114 17.18 -5.13 15.21
C GLU A 114 16.23 -4.19 16.00
N GLU A 115 15.58 -4.81 17.02
CA GLU A 115 14.82 -4.35 18.19
C GLU A 115 14.33 -2.88 18.30
N SER A 116 13.00 -2.74 18.44
CA SER A 116 12.41 -1.61 19.17
C SER A 116 11.19 -2.02 20.02
N GLN A 117 11.45 -2.09 21.34
CA GLN A 117 10.59 -1.85 22.51
C GLN A 117 9.10 -2.28 22.50
N PRO A 118 8.61 -2.96 23.56
CA PRO A 118 7.21 -3.35 23.66
C PRO A 118 6.33 -2.14 23.96
N LEU A 119 5.41 -1.82 23.05
CA LEU A 119 4.27 -0.95 23.33
C LEU A 119 3.02 -1.82 23.57
N SER A 120 2.28 -1.45 24.62
CA SER A 120 1.18 -2.24 25.17
C SER A 120 -0.16 -1.99 24.48
N LYS A 121 -0.88 -3.09 24.23
CA LYS A 121 -2.31 -3.28 23.84
C LYS A 121 -2.52 -3.60 22.35
N PRO A 122 -3.54 -4.40 22.01
CA PRO A 122 -3.41 -5.56 21.12
C PRO A 122 -3.23 -5.11 19.68
N LEU A 123 -1.97 -4.95 19.29
CA LEU A 123 -1.55 -4.74 17.93
C LEU A 123 -1.51 -6.12 17.28
N TRP A 124 -2.11 -6.23 16.10
CA TRP A 124 -1.73 -7.27 15.17
C TRP A 124 -0.21 -7.11 14.94
N GLY A 125 0.56 -8.20 14.90
CA GLY A 125 2.03 -8.14 15.00
C GLY A 125 2.69 -7.12 14.04
N ASP A 126 3.91 -6.68 14.37
CA ASP A 126 4.64 -5.62 13.65
C ASP A 126 4.37 -5.58 12.12
N ASP A 127 3.75 -4.49 11.65
CA ASP A 127 3.40 -4.29 10.23
C ASP A 127 4.59 -4.66 9.33
N LYS A 128 4.41 -5.67 8.48
CA LYS A 128 5.51 -6.18 7.68
C LYS A 128 5.71 -5.34 6.43
N ILE A 129 6.89 -4.72 6.29
CA ILE A 129 7.25 -4.03 5.04
C ILE A 129 7.45 -5.06 3.93
N VAL A 130 6.65 -4.98 2.87
CA VAL A 130 6.77 -5.80 1.65
C VAL A 130 7.54 -5.04 0.56
N PHE A 131 7.32 -3.74 0.45
CA PHE A 131 8.00 -2.87 -0.51
C PHE A 131 8.59 -1.66 0.21
N ASN A 132 9.90 -1.44 0.04
CA ASN A 132 10.61 -0.29 0.57
C ASN A 132 10.81 0.75 -0.55
N GLY A 133 10.18 1.91 -0.42
CA GLY A 133 10.20 2.95 -1.44
C GLY A 133 8.94 3.78 -1.49
N ARG A 134 8.72 4.48 -2.60
CA ARG A 134 7.46 5.19 -2.85
C ARG A 134 6.47 4.31 -3.63
N ALA A 135 5.26 4.13 -3.11
CA ALA A 135 4.19 3.37 -3.75
C ALA A 135 3.03 4.30 -4.17
N ALA A 136 2.72 4.33 -5.47
CA ALA A 136 1.65 5.13 -6.04
C ALA A 136 0.32 4.38 -6.13
N ASP A 137 0.36 3.05 -6.26
CA ASP A 137 -0.82 2.19 -6.26
C ASP A 137 -0.44 0.76 -5.87
N ILE A 138 -1.40 0.02 -5.33
CA ILE A 138 -1.25 -1.38 -4.93
C ILE A 138 -2.48 -2.19 -5.32
N SER A 139 -2.29 -3.47 -5.59
CA SER A 139 -3.39 -4.41 -5.76
C SER A 139 -2.98 -5.80 -5.29
N MET A 140 -3.87 -6.47 -4.55
CA MET A 140 -3.62 -7.79 -3.97
C MET A 140 -4.67 -8.80 -4.45
N ASP A 141 -4.23 -10.03 -4.70
CA ASP A 141 -5.15 -11.15 -4.89
C ASP A 141 -4.59 -12.42 -4.25
N ILE A 142 -5.50 -13.26 -3.77
CA ILE A 142 -5.18 -14.45 -3.00
C ILE A 142 -5.46 -15.68 -3.84
N ALA A 143 -4.48 -16.56 -3.96
CA ALA A 143 -4.65 -17.80 -4.66
C ALA A 143 -5.51 -18.79 -3.85
N ILE A 144 -6.14 -19.76 -4.50
CA ILE A 144 -6.93 -20.83 -3.87
C ILE A 144 -6.08 -21.64 -2.89
N ASN A 145 -4.79 -21.82 -3.18
CA ASN A 145 -3.84 -22.49 -2.29
C ASN A 145 -3.37 -21.62 -1.11
N GLY A 146 -3.82 -20.36 -1.02
CA GLY A 146 -3.43 -19.40 0.00
C GLY A 146 -2.19 -18.57 -0.35
N ASP A 147 -1.55 -18.78 -1.51
CA ASP A 147 -0.45 -17.91 -1.96
C ASP A 147 -0.95 -16.48 -2.14
N ILE A 148 -0.19 -15.51 -1.68
CA ILE A 148 -0.54 -14.09 -1.75
C ILE A 148 0.30 -13.44 -2.83
N TYR A 149 -0.35 -12.69 -3.74
CA TYR A 149 0.35 -11.86 -4.72
C TYR A 149 -0.03 -10.41 -4.51
N LEU A 150 0.99 -9.56 -4.35
CA LEU A 150 0.85 -8.13 -4.15
C LEU A 150 1.61 -7.40 -5.27
N SER A 151 0.89 -6.61 -6.05
CA SER A 151 1.48 -5.73 -7.06
C SER A 151 1.54 -4.30 -6.55
N VAL A 152 2.61 -3.60 -6.90
CA VAL A 152 2.91 -2.23 -6.47
C VAL A 152 3.36 -1.42 -7.67
N ILE A 153 2.65 -0.33 -8.02
CA ILE A 153 3.24 0.74 -8.83
C ILE A 153 4.10 1.57 -7.89
N GLY A 154 5.39 1.66 -8.14
CA GLY A 154 6.26 2.46 -7.29
C GLY A 154 7.70 2.58 -7.76
N ARG A 155 8.55 3.10 -6.88
CA ARG A 155 10.01 3.15 -7.07
C ARG A 155 10.70 2.88 -5.74
N HIS A 156 11.79 2.12 -5.76
CA HIS A 156 12.62 1.94 -4.56
C HIS A 156 13.35 3.23 -4.17
N ASP A 157 13.63 3.37 -2.88
CA ASP A 157 14.35 4.51 -2.34
C ASP A 157 15.74 4.67 -2.97
N GLY A 158 16.12 5.93 -3.22
CA GLY A 158 17.41 6.29 -3.83
C GLY A 158 17.48 6.15 -5.36
N LEU A 159 16.42 5.69 -6.03
CA LEU A 159 16.37 5.61 -7.49
C LEU A 159 15.74 6.87 -8.13
N ALA A 160 16.38 7.39 -9.18
CA ALA A 160 15.94 8.59 -9.92
C ALA A 160 14.99 8.29 -11.10
N THR A 161 14.41 7.09 -11.17
CA THR A 161 13.66 6.59 -12.32
C THR A 161 12.15 6.78 -12.21
N THR A 162 11.45 6.51 -13.32
CA THR A 162 9.99 6.39 -13.42
C THR A 162 9.44 5.24 -12.57
N ASP A 163 8.22 5.40 -12.05
CA ASP A 163 7.53 4.34 -11.30
C ASP A 163 7.34 3.10 -12.19
N SER A 164 7.69 1.93 -11.67
CA SER A 164 7.59 0.62 -12.31
C SER A 164 6.61 -0.27 -11.54
N VAL A 165 6.22 -1.41 -12.12
CA VAL A 165 5.36 -2.37 -11.40
C VAL A 165 6.22 -3.48 -10.82
N TYR A 166 6.14 -3.66 -9.50
CA TYR A 166 6.78 -4.73 -8.75
C TYR A 166 5.72 -5.71 -8.28
N ILE A 167 5.98 -7.00 -8.39
CA ILE A 167 5.06 -8.05 -7.95
C ILE A 167 5.78 -8.90 -6.91
N TYR A 168 5.22 -8.94 -5.71
CA TYR A 168 5.68 -9.75 -4.61
C TYR A 168 4.78 -10.97 -4.43
N LYS A 169 5.40 -12.08 -4.03
CA LYS A 169 4.71 -13.33 -3.72
C LYS A 169 5.05 -13.79 -2.30
N SER A 170 4.06 -14.26 -1.56
CA SER A 170 4.22 -15.01 -0.32
C SER A 170 3.50 -16.36 -0.41
N THR A 171 4.10 -17.40 0.19
CA THR A 171 3.55 -18.77 0.25
C THR A 171 3.34 -19.25 1.68
N ASP A 172 3.50 -18.37 2.67
CA ASP A 172 3.51 -18.69 4.10
C ASP A 172 2.68 -17.69 4.90
N GLY A 173 1.56 -17.24 4.32
CA GLY A 173 0.64 -16.30 4.96
C GLY A 173 1.23 -14.89 5.12
N GLY A 174 2.17 -14.49 4.27
CA GLY A 174 2.81 -13.18 4.32
C GLY A 174 4.02 -13.10 5.26
N VAL A 175 4.44 -14.21 5.87
CA VAL A 175 5.60 -14.22 6.79
C VAL A 175 6.89 -13.97 6.02
N ASN A 176 7.02 -14.45 4.78
CA ASN A 176 8.12 -14.14 3.89
C ASN A 176 7.59 -13.68 2.53
N TRP A 177 8.31 -12.73 1.94
CA TRP A 177 7.99 -12.18 0.62
C TRP A 177 9.20 -12.29 -0.30
N VAL A 178 8.92 -12.63 -1.55
CA VAL A 178 9.91 -12.65 -2.62
C VAL A 178 9.43 -11.67 -3.69
N GLU A 179 10.32 -10.80 -4.17
CA GLU A 179 10.09 -10.06 -5.41
C GLU A 179 10.03 -11.07 -6.56
N TRP A 180 8.80 -11.37 -6.97
CA TRP A 180 8.51 -12.45 -7.90
C TRP A 180 8.68 -12.00 -9.35
N SER A 181 8.32 -10.76 -9.66
CA SER A 181 8.51 -10.20 -11.01
C SER A 181 8.53 -8.68 -11.00
N VAL A 182 9.13 -8.08 -12.03
CA VAL A 182 9.18 -6.62 -12.22
C VAL A 182 8.89 -6.27 -13.68
N LEU A 183 8.05 -5.28 -13.89
CA LEU A 183 7.78 -4.65 -15.18
C LEU A 183 8.30 -3.21 -15.15
N PHE A 184 9.44 -3.00 -15.79
CA PHE A 184 10.08 -1.69 -15.82
C PHE A 184 9.33 -0.69 -16.71
N ALA A 185 9.04 0.49 -16.17
CA ALA A 185 8.61 1.63 -16.97
C ALA A 185 9.81 2.20 -17.74
N SER A 186 9.72 2.24 -19.08
CA SER A 186 10.76 2.84 -19.92
C SER A 186 10.51 4.31 -20.22
N THR A 187 9.26 4.70 -20.52
CA THR A 187 8.91 6.07 -20.96
C THR A 187 7.51 6.55 -20.55
N GLN A 188 6.63 5.66 -20.09
CA GLN A 188 5.25 5.98 -19.73
C GLN A 188 5.02 5.69 -18.25
N THR A 189 4.32 6.61 -17.57
CA THR A 189 3.98 6.48 -16.16
C THR A 189 2.71 5.63 -16.01
N PHE A 190 2.77 4.66 -15.12
CA PHE A 190 1.60 3.87 -14.71
C PHE A 190 0.69 4.70 -13.80
N LYS A 191 -0.61 4.54 -13.98
CA LYS A 191 -1.65 5.30 -13.28
C LYS A 191 -2.46 4.43 -12.30
N GLN A 192 -2.80 3.22 -12.71
CA GLN A 192 -3.63 2.28 -11.94
C GLN A 192 -3.20 0.84 -12.27
N ILE A 193 -3.21 -0.05 -11.27
CA ILE A 193 -2.99 -1.50 -11.42
C ILE A 193 -4.10 -2.33 -10.76
N GLU A 194 -4.42 -3.48 -11.34
CA GLU A 194 -5.17 -4.53 -10.65
C GLU A 194 -4.58 -5.91 -11.00
N ILE A 195 -4.28 -6.72 -9.99
CA ILE A 195 -3.79 -8.10 -10.15
C ILE A 195 -4.94 -9.09 -9.98
N MET A 196 -4.93 -10.14 -10.81
CA MET A 196 -6.00 -11.11 -10.85
C MET A 196 -5.45 -12.50 -11.17
N LEU A 197 -5.61 -13.43 -10.25
CA LEU A 197 -5.24 -14.84 -10.39
C LEU A 197 -6.34 -15.65 -11.08
N PHE A 198 -5.95 -16.39 -12.10
CA PHE A 198 -6.75 -17.39 -12.79
C PHE A 198 -6.25 -18.76 -12.35
N ASP A 199 -6.63 -19.17 -11.15
CA ASP A 199 -6.10 -20.33 -10.46
C ASP A 199 -7.17 -21.38 -10.17
N GLY A 200 -8.25 -21.35 -10.96
CA GLY A 200 -9.49 -22.08 -10.73
C GLY A 200 -9.31 -23.53 -10.26
N GLN A 201 -10.12 -23.90 -9.27
CA GLN A 201 -10.65 -25.25 -9.21
C GLN A 201 -12.16 -25.19 -9.05
N ILE A 202 -12.87 -25.37 -10.17
CA ILE A 202 -13.94 -26.36 -10.25
C ILE A 202 -13.64 -27.16 -11.53
N GLY A 203 -13.35 -28.47 -11.41
CA GLY A 203 -13.36 -29.39 -12.55
C GLY A 203 -12.05 -29.72 -13.28
N GLY A 204 -10.98 -30.11 -12.58
CA GLY A 204 -9.93 -30.98 -13.17
C GLY A 204 -8.49 -30.65 -12.78
N THR A 205 -7.71 -31.69 -12.45
CA THR A 205 -6.24 -31.61 -12.34
C THR A 205 -5.63 -31.25 -13.69
N GLY A 206 -4.74 -30.25 -13.74
CA GLY A 206 -3.88 -29.96 -14.91
C GLY A 206 -4.21 -28.70 -15.72
N GLN A 207 -5.08 -27.79 -15.25
CA GLN A 207 -5.23 -26.47 -15.88
C GLN A 207 -4.11 -25.52 -15.40
N PRO A 208 -3.49 -24.74 -16.30
CA PRO A 208 -2.46 -23.78 -15.94
C PRO A 208 -3.06 -22.64 -15.10
N SER A 209 -2.39 -22.30 -14.00
CA SER A 209 -2.75 -21.13 -13.20
C SER A 209 -2.04 -19.90 -13.74
N TYR A 210 -2.80 -18.87 -14.07
CA TYR A 210 -2.25 -17.61 -14.61
C TYR A 210 -2.37 -16.46 -13.63
N ILE A 211 -1.49 -15.48 -13.79
CA ILE A 211 -1.62 -14.14 -13.25
C ILE A 211 -1.96 -13.23 -14.41
N LEU A 212 -3.03 -12.46 -14.27
CA LEU A 212 -3.34 -11.31 -15.09
C LEU A 212 -2.99 -10.05 -14.32
N LEU A 213 -2.21 -9.17 -14.94
CA LEU A 213 -1.90 -7.86 -14.42
C LEU A 213 -2.50 -6.82 -15.36
N PHE A 214 -3.55 -6.16 -14.90
CA PHE A 214 -4.16 -5.04 -15.61
C PHE A 214 -3.46 -3.76 -15.20
N TYR A 215 -3.17 -2.91 -16.17
CA TYR A 215 -2.52 -1.63 -15.89
C TYR A 215 -2.94 -0.56 -16.89
N LEU A 216 -3.14 0.64 -16.35
CA LEU A 216 -3.47 1.86 -17.09
C LEU A 216 -2.27 2.80 -17.08
N PHE A 217 -1.93 3.37 -18.22
CA PHE A 217 -0.96 4.47 -18.32
C PHE A 217 -1.64 5.83 -18.25
N ASP A 218 -0.89 6.87 -17.84
CA ASP A 218 -1.38 8.26 -17.79
C ASP A 218 -1.90 8.78 -19.15
N ASN A 219 -1.37 8.25 -20.25
CA ASN A 219 -1.81 8.58 -21.61
C ASN A 219 -3.11 7.87 -22.05
N GLY A 220 -3.74 7.11 -21.14
CA GLY A 220 -5.03 6.45 -21.33
C GLY A 220 -4.98 5.10 -22.04
N TRP A 221 -3.81 4.46 -22.12
CA TRP A 221 -3.68 3.11 -22.65
C TRP A 221 -3.94 2.06 -21.56
N LEU A 222 -4.92 1.18 -21.79
CA LEU A 222 -5.27 0.09 -20.90
C LEU A 222 -4.78 -1.25 -21.47
N ARG A 223 -4.01 -1.98 -20.68
CA ARG A 223 -3.38 -3.24 -21.09
C ARG A 223 -3.53 -4.32 -20.03
N VAL A 224 -3.28 -5.55 -20.45
CA VAL A 224 -3.18 -6.72 -19.57
C VAL A 224 -1.91 -7.51 -19.91
N GLY A 225 -1.11 -7.78 -18.88
CA GLY A 225 -0.06 -8.79 -18.92
C GLY A 225 -0.62 -10.13 -18.43
N ARG A 226 -0.18 -11.23 -19.04
CA ARG A 226 -0.45 -12.59 -18.58
C ARG A 226 0.87 -13.34 -18.36
N THR A 227 0.96 -14.06 -17.27
CA THR A 227 2.05 -15.02 -17.00
C THR A 227 1.51 -16.24 -16.27
N GLU A 228 2.22 -17.36 -16.28
CA GLU A 228 1.94 -18.50 -15.39
C GLU A 228 2.40 -18.18 -13.95
N THR A 229 1.74 -18.77 -12.95
CA THR A 229 2.08 -18.58 -11.52
C THR A 229 3.38 -19.29 -11.10
N THR A 230 3.84 -20.27 -11.89
CA THR A 230 5.03 -21.08 -11.61
C THR A 230 6.32 -20.34 -11.92
N THR A 231 6.37 -19.60 -13.03
CA THR A 231 7.55 -18.84 -13.44
C THR A 231 7.11 -17.61 -14.24
N PRO A 232 7.60 -16.41 -13.89
CA PRO A 232 7.24 -15.18 -14.58
C PRO A 232 7.76 -15.18 -16.02
N SER A 233 6.85 -15.33 -16.98
CA SER A 233 7.09 -15.19 -18.42
C SER A 233 5.91 -14.44 -19.03
N TRP A 234 6.06 -13.14 -19.15
CA TRP A 234 4.94 -12.25 -19.48
C TRP A 234 4.66 -12.19 -20.98
N SER A 235 3.38 -12.32 -21.31
CA SER A 235 2.79 -11.94 -22.60
C SER A 235 1.89 -10.74 -22.39
N TYR A 236 1.91 -9.75 -23.28
CA TYR A 236 1.17 -8.50 -23.11
C TYR A 236 0.14 -8.31 -24.21
N TYR A 237 -1.00 -7.72 -23.84
CA TYR A 237 -2.12 -7.51 -24.73
C TYR A 237 -2.73 -6.13 -24.48
N THR A 238 -3.17 -5.48 -25.56
CA THR A 238 -3.89 -4.20 -25.47
C THR A 238 -5.38 -4.49 -25.35
N ILE A 239 -6.02 -3.93 -24.32
CA ILE A 239 -7.48 -3.95 -24.18
C ILE A 239 -8.07 -2.79 -24.96
N SER A 240 -7.49 -1.60 -24.77
CA SER A 240 -7.89 -0.39 -25.47
C SER A 240 -6.78 0.66 -25.41
N GLY A 241 -6.68 1.50 -26.45
CA GLY A 241 -5.59 2.46 -26.58
C GLY A 241 -5.98 3.70 -27.39
N SER A 242 -5.32 4.82 -27.12
CA SER A 242 -5.56 6.10 -27.78
C SER A 242 -4.74 6.22 -29.06
N SER A 243 -5.27 5.69 -30.16
CA SER A 243 -4.99 6.20 -31.51
C SER A 243 -6.32 6.56 -32.20
N GLY A 244 -6.89 7.70 -31.79
CA GLY A 244 -8.14 8.27 -32.33
C GLY A 244 -9.37 8.22 -31.41
N GLY A 245 -9.29 7.53 -30.27
CA GLY A 245 -10.32 7.53 -29.21
C GLY A 245 -9.93 8.39 -27.99
N ALA A 246 -10.90 8.78 -27.16
CA ALA A 246 -10.60 9.50 -25.92
C ALA A 246 -9.83 8.61 -24.93
N PRO A 247 -8.92 9.19 -24.13
CA PRO A 247 -8.10 8.45 -23.19
C PRO A 247 -8.94 7.78 -22.11
N ILE A 248 -8.52 6.58 -21.70
CA ILE A 248 -9.10 5.89 -20.55
C ILE A 248 -8.63 6.56 -19.25
N THR A 249 -9.55 6.77 -18.33
CA THR A 249 -9.29 7.49 -17.08
C THR A 249 -9.22 6.57 -15.87
N GLN A 250 -9.91 5.44 -15.90
CA GLN A 250 -10.03 4.47 -14.80
C GLN A 250 -10.62 3.17 -15.35
N PHE A 251 -10.34 2.07 -14.66
CA PHE A 251 -10.92 0.76 -14.96
C PHE A 251 -11.24 0.00 -13.66
N ALA A 252 -11.98 -1.09 -13.79
CA ALA A 252 -12.16 -2.11 -12.77
C ALA A 252 -12.27 -3.47 -13.45
N VAL A 253 -11.72 -4.52 -12.85
CA VAL A 253 -11.78 -5.88 -13.41
C VAL A 253 -12.27 -6.90 -12.39
N ASP A 254 -12.98 -7.91 -12.88
CA ASP A 254 -13.23 -9.14 -12.12
C ASP A 254 -13.31 -10.32 -13.10
N ARG A 255 -13.27 -11.53 -12.57
CA ARG A 255 -13.31 -12.78 -13.31
C ARG A 255 -14.55 -13.57 -12.96
N ASN A 256 -15.03 -14.35 -13.92
CA ASN A 256 -15.98 -15.39 -13.55
C ASN A 256 -15.27 -16.59 -12.93
N ASN A 257 -16.03 -17.34 -12.13
CA ASN A 257 -15.52 -18.53 -11.45
C ASN A 257 -16.17 -19.81 -12.03
N SER A 258 -16.23 -19.90 -13.36
CA SER A 258 -16.85 -21.03 -14.07
C SER A 258 -15.79 -22.01 -14.60
N ALA A 259 -15.93 -23.29 -14.24
CA ALA A 259 -15.10 -24.41 -14.71
C ALA A 259 -14.95 -24.51 -16.24
N SER A 260 -16.01 -24.19 -16.97
CA SER A 260 -16.11 -24.42 -18.42
C SER A 260 -15.93 -23.16 -19.26
N ASP A 261 -15.89 -21.97 -18.64
CA ASP A 261 -16.00 -20.69 -19.33
C ASP A 261 -15.19 -19.57 -18.67
N TYR A 262 -13.94 -19.82 -18.26
CA TYR A 262 -13.11 -18.86 -17.51
C TYR A 262 -12.81 -17.57 -18.29
N ARG A 263 -13.23 -16.41 -17.79
CA ARG A 263 -13.16 -15.10 -18.47
C ARG A 263 -12.76 -14.02 -17.50
N ALA A 264 -12.00 -13.06 -18.02
CA ALA A 264 -11.82 -11.77 -17.39
C ALA A 264 -12.87 -10.81 -17.97
N ILE A 265 -13.38 -9.93 -17.14
CA ILE A 265 -14.30 -8.87 -17.54
C ILE A 265 -13.69 -7.57 -17.04
N CYS A 266 -13.77 -6.54 -17.89
CA CYS A 266 -13.22 -5.23 -17.61
C CYS A 266 -14.28 -4.17 -17.86
N LEU A 267 -14.47 -3.31 -16.88
CA LEU A 267 -15.13 -2.03 -17.04
C LEU A 267 -14.08 -0.93 -17.17
N TYR A 268 -14.27 -0.02 -18.11
CA TYR A 268 -13.40 1.15 -18.25
C TYR A 268 -14.19 2.37 -18.70
N ASP A 269 -13.77 3.55 -18.27
CA ASP A 269 -14.30 4.82 -18.76
C ASP A 269 -13.48 5.29 -19.97
N SER A 270 -14.16 5.54 -21.09
CA SER A 270 -13.59 6.28 -22.22
C SER A 270 -14.60 7.33 -22.70
N SER A 271 -14.18 8.58 -22.82
CA SER A 271 -15.05 9.70 -23.20
C SER A 271 -16.25 9.92 -22.26
N THR A 272 -16.11 9.73 -20.94
CA THR A 272 -17.22 9.81 -19.96
C THR A 272 -18.29 8.74 -20.14
N VAL A 273 -17.95 7.65 -20.84
CA VAL A 273 -18.85 6.53 -21.13
C VAL A 273 -18.22 5.26 -20.60
N VAL A 274 -18.93 4.57 -19.71
CA VAL A 274 -18.52 3.23 -19.25
C VAL A 274 -18.66 2.27 -20.40
N LYS A 275 -17.62 1.49 -20.61
CA LYS A 275 -17.63 0.35 -21.51
C LYS A 275 -17.34 -0.92 -20.71
N CYS A 276 -18.08 -1.96 -21.01
CA CYS A 276 -17.87 -3.30 -20.53
C CYS A 276 -17.30 -4.14 -21.66
N ILE A 277 -16.21 -4.84 -21.39
CA ILE A 277 -15.55 -5.74 -22.33
C ILE A 277 -15.21 -7.04 -21.60
N ARG A 278 -15.19 -8.16 -22.32
CA ARG A 278 -14.82 -9.46 -21.74
C ARG A 278 -13.81 -10.19 -22.59
N SER A 279 -13.03 -11.05 -21.96
CA SER A 279 -12.16 -11.96 -22.67
C SER A 279 -12.94 -13.15 -23.24
N GLU A 280 -12.34 -13.81 -24.23
CA GLU A 280 -12.79 -15.12 -24.70
C GLU A 280 -12.51 -16.18 -23.63
N PRO A 281 -13.41 -17.17 -23.43
CA PRO A 281 -13.26 -18.21 -22.41
C PRO A 281 -11.94 -18.98 -22.47
N THR A 282 -11.46 -19.27 -23.67
CA THR A 282 -10.25 -20.09 -23.88
C THR A 282 -8.98 -19.26 -23.95
N SER A 283 -9.10 -17.92 -23.93
CA SER A 283 -7.95 -17.02 -24.04
C SER A 283 -7.28 -16.73 -22.71
N TYR A 284 -7.97 -16.98 -21.60
CA TYR A 284 -7.53 -16.64 -20.26
C TYR A 284 -7.07 -15.17 -20.16
N GLY A 285 -7.95 -14.24 -20.56
CA GLY A 285 -7.69 -12.79 -20.44
C GLY A 285 -6.88 -12.15 -21.57
N THR A 286 -6.63 -12.86 -22.69
CA THR A 286 -5.71 -12.37 -23.75
C THR A 286 -6.39 -11.97 -25.05
N VAL A 287 -7.58 -12.49 -25.34
CA VAL A 287 -8.38 -12.12 -26.52
C VAL A 287 -9.67 -11.49 -26.01
N TRP A 288 -9.92 -10.24 -26.39
CA TRP A 288 -11.04 -9.44 -25.90
C TRP A 288 -12.10 -9.26 -26.97
N GLN A 289 -13.37 -9.35 -26.56
CA GLN A 289 -14.54 -9.15 -27.42
C GLN A 289 -14.87 -7.67 -27.58
N ASP A 290 -15.85 -7.34 -28.42
CA ASP A 290 -16.28 -5.95 -28.59
C ASP A 290 -16.87 -5.37 -27.30
N ALA A 291 -16.55 -4.10 -27.05
CA ALA A 291 -16.99 -3.40 -25.86
C ALA A 291 -18.44 -2.91 -25.99
N HIS A 292 -19.24 -3.13 -24.96
CA HIS A 292 -20.62 -2.66 -24.85
C HIS A 292 -20.69 -1.43 -23.93
N SER A 293 -21.49 -0.41 -24.30
CA SER A 293 -21.62 0.81 -23.49
C SER A 293 -22.67 0.63 -22.39
N LEU A 294 -22.33 1.00 -21.14
CA LEU A 294 -23.28 1.05 -20.02
C LEU A 294 -23.87 2.45 -19.78
N GLY A 295 -23.52 3.42 -20.62
CA GLY A 295 -23.94 4.82 -20.50
C GLY A 295 -22.89 5.72 -19.84
N TYR A 296 -23.33 6.91 -19.43
CA TYR A 296 -22.44 7.97 -18.95
C TYR A 296 -21.98 7.75 -17.51
N VAL A 297 -20.69 7.96 -17.26
CA VAL A 297 -20.05 7.86 -15.94
C VAL A 297 -19.35 9.15 -15.56
N GLY A 298 -19.47 9.48 -14.28
CA GLY A 298 -18.74 10.53 -13.60
C GLY A 298 -17.35 10.09 -13.19
N ARG A 299 -17.27 9.04 -12.38
CA ARG A 299 -16.07 8.54 -11.70
C ARG A 299 -16.37 7.25 -10.91
N ASP A 300 -15.33 6.70 -10.29
CA ASP A 300 -15.36 5.65 -9.28
C ASP A 300 -16.08 4.38 -9.76
N LEU A 301 -15.54 3.80 -10.83
CA LEU A 301 -15.99 2.51 -11.35
C LEU A 301 -15.60 1.41 -10.37
N ASP A 302 -16.52 0.49 -10.14
CA ASP A 302 -16.17 -0.82 -9.56
C ASP A 302 -17.03 -1.93 -10.14
N PHE A 303 -16.51 -3.16 -10.07
CA PHE A 303 -17.08 -4.31 -10.75
C PHE A 303 -16.87 -5.59 -9.95
N CYS A 304 -17.90 -6.44 -9.90
CA CYS A 304 -17.76 -7.78 -9.34
C CYS A 304 -18.58 -8.83 -10.10
N TYR A 305 -18.07 -10.06 -10.12
CA TYR A 305 -18.77 -11.25 -10.53
C TYR A 305 -19.49 -11.90 -9.35
N GLY A 306 -20.75 -12.30 -9.55
CA GLY A 306 -21.53 -13.13 -8.64
C GLY A 306 -21.55 -14.59 -9.07
N TRP A 307 -21.71 -15.49 -8.11
CA TRP A 307 -21.63 -16.93 -8.36
C TRP A 307 -22.75 -17.48 -9.25
N ASN A 308 -23.94 -16.86 -9.20
CA ASN A 308 -25.08 -17.17 -10.06
C ASN A 308 -24.86 -16.81 -11.55
N GLY A 309 -23.66 -16.38 -11.95
CA GLY A 309 -23.38 -15.91 -13.30
C GLY A 309 -23.84 -14.47 -13.56
N ALA A 310 -24.35 -13.76 -12.56
CA ALA A 310 -24.57 -12.33 -12.71
C ALA A 310 -23.24 -11.56 -12.55
N VAL A 311 -23.13 -10.42 -13.22
CA VAL A 311 -22.09 -9.43 -12.95
C VAL A 311 -22.73 -8.12 -12.53
N TYR A 312 -22.04 -7.42 -11.64
CA TYR A 312 -22.53 -6.18 -11.06
C TYR A 312 -21.51 -5.08 -11.28
N ALA A 313 -22.01 -3.90 -11.62
CA ALA A 313 -21.22 -2.70 -11.80
C ALA A 313 -21.72 -1.63 -10.84
N SER A 314 -20.82 -0.87 -10.24
CA SER A 314 -21.16 0.37 -9.55
C SER A 314 -20.38 1.55 -10.12
N TYR A 315 -21.00 2.72 -10.15
CA TYR A 315 -20.36 3.96 -10.61
C TYR A 315 -21.15 5.20 -10.20
N ASN A 316 -20.48 6.34 -10.14
CA ASN A 316 -21.14 7.62 -9.94
C ASN A 316 -21.62 8.22 -11.27
N GLY A 317 -22.83 8.77 -11.29
CA GLY A 317 -23.37 9.49 -12.43
C GLY A 317 -22.64 10.81 -12.69
N PHE A 318 -22.30 11.10 -13.95
CA PHE A 318 -21.57 12.32 -14.34
C PHE A 318 -22.31 13.60 -13.94
N SER A 319 -23.54 13.78 -14.41
CA SER A 319 -24.34 14.99 -14.16
C SER A 319 -25.16 14.92 -12.87
N SER A 320 -25.51 13.72 -12.41
CA SER A 320 -26.37 13.55 -11.23
C SER A 320 -25.56 13.44 -9.93
N GLY A 321 -24.36 12.87 -9.95
CA GLY A 321 -23.61 12.50 -8.75
C GLY A 321 -24.20 11.31 -7.98
N ASN A 322 -25.34 10.76 -8.43
CA ASN A 322 -25.96 9.56 -7.85
C ASN A 322 -25.00 8.37 -7.90
N LEU A 323 -25.09 7.49 -6.91
CA LEU A 323 -24.46 6.18 -6.96
C LEU A 323 -25.39 5.20 -7.66
N TYR A 324 -24.96 4.70 -8.81
CA TYR A 324 -25.70 3.73 -9.60
C TYR A 324 -25.13 2.33 -9.42
N ALA A 325 -26.02 1.34 -9.51
CA ALA A 325 -25.66 -0.05 -9.71
C ALA A 325 -26.35 -0.59 -10.96
N ARG A 326 -25.67 -1.49 -11.67
CA ARG A 326 -26.24 -2.27 -12.77
C ARG A 326 -25.95 -3.75 -12.55
N GLU A 327 -26.84 -4.57 -13.06
CA GLU A 327 -26.74 -6.02 -13.04
C GLU A 327 -26.84 -6.54 -14.48
N ASN A 328 -26.04 -7.54 -14.80
CA ASN A 328 -26.18 -8.34 -16.01
C ASN A 328 -26.25 -9.80 -15.59
N THR A 329 -27.43 -10.39 -15.74
CA THR A 329 -27.73 -11.77 -15.35
C THR A 329 -27.23 -12.81 -16.36
N ASN A 330 -26.69 -12.36 -17.50
CA ASN A 330 -26.04 -13.20 -18.50
C ASN A 330 -24.60 -12.73 -18.70
N TYR A 331 -23.68 -13.17 -17.83
CA TYR A 331 -22.24 -12.91 -17.97
C TYR A 331 -21.64 -13.32 -19.34
N GLY A 332 -22.33 -14.17 -20.12
CA GLY A 332 -21.95 -14.53 -21.48
C GLY A 332 -22.20 -13.45 -22.53
N ASP A 333 -23.10 -12.53 -22.25
CA ASP A 333 -23.50 -11.48 -23.18
C ASP A 333 -23.32 -10.09 -22.55
N PRO A 334 -22.25 -9.35 -22.91
CA PRO A 334 -22.03 -7.99 -22.47
C PRO A 334 -23.12 -7.00 -22.88
N ALA A 335 -24.07 -7.36 -23.75
CA ALA A 335 -25.22 -6.52 -24.09
C ALA A 335 -26.45 -6.75 -23.19
N SER A 336 -26.44 -7.78 -22.35
CA SER A 336 -27.57 -8.18 -21.50
C SER A 336 -27.68 -7.42 -20.17
N TRP A 337 -27.15 -6.18 -20.09
CA TRP A 337 -27.27 -5.38 -18.87
C TRP A 337 -28.69 -4.86 -18.65
N ALA A 338 -29.17 -5.02 -17.42
CA ALA A 338 -30.37 -4.36 -16.96
C ALA A 338 -30.19 -2.83 -16.92
N PRO A 339 -31.30 -2.06 -16.90
CA PRO A 339 -31.25 -0.64 -16.58
C PRO A 339 -30.54 -0.37 -15.25
N HIS A 340 -29.87 0.77 -15.13
CA HIS A 340 -29.28 1.15 -13.85
C HIS A 340 -30.36 1.40 -12.79
N VAL A 341 -30.03 1.05 -11.57
CA VAL A 341 -30.78 1.41 -10.37
C VAL A 341 -30.01 2.50 -9.63
N THR A 342 -30.73 3.50 -9.14
CA THR A 342 -30.16 4.47 -8.20
C THR A 342 -30.12 3.82 -6.82
N VAL A 343 -28.94 3.42 -6.36
CA VAL A 343 -28.80 2.89 -5.00
C VAL A 343 -28.91 4.03 -4.00
N VAL A 344 -28.25 5.15 -4.31
CA VAL A 344 -28.27 6.34 -3.47
C VAL A 344 -28.36 7.59 -4.33
N SER A 345 -29.33 8.45 -4.01
CA SER A 345 -29.38 9.80 -4.56
C SER A 345 -28.32 10.68 -3.91
N GLY A 346 -27.57 11.39 -4.75
CA GLY A 346 -26.50 12.30 -4.36
C GLY A 346 -26.48 13.53 -5.26
N ALA A 347 -25.66 14.50 -4.90
CA ALA A 347 -25.15 15.51 -5.82
C ALA A 347 -23.69 15.19 -6.15
N THR A 348 -23.11 15.90 -7.13
CA THR A 348 -21.68 15.80 -7.47
C THR A 348 -20.82 15.90 -6.20
N ASP A 349 -19.87 14.97 -6.04
CA ASP A 349 -18.97 14.86 -4.87
C ASP A 349 -19.60 14.47 -3.52
N THR A 350 -20.91 14.23 -3.43
CA THR A 350 -21.53 13.82 -2.16
C THR A 350 -21.41 12.33 -1.86
N THR A 351 -21.32 11.51 -2.88
CA THR A 351 -21.14 10.05 -2.81
C THR A 351 -20.02 9.66 -3.76
N ARG A 352 -19.09 8.80 -3.34
CA ARG A 352 -17.91 8.43 -4.14
C ARG A 352 -17.34 7.08 -3.71
N ARG A 353 -16.43 6.53 -4.52
CA ARG A 353 -15.64 5.30 -4.24
C ARG A 353 -16.51 4.13 -3.80
N GLY A 354 -17.55 3.83 -4.59
CA GLY A 354 -18.36 2.64 -4.38
C GLY A 354 -17.53 1.38 -4.60
N GLN A 355 -17.60 0.44 -3.66
CA GLN A 355 -17.03 -0.89 -3.78
C GLN A 355 -18.13 -1.93 -3.72
N ILE A 356 -18.28 -2.70 -4.78
CA ILE A 356 -19.33 -3.69 -4.98
C ILE A 356 -18.75 -5.10 -4.88
N ILE A 357 -19.43 -5.98 -4.14
CA ILE A 357 -19.03 -7.38 -4.04
C ILE A 357 -20.27 -8.27 -3.98
N ALA A 358 -20.17 -9.45 -4.60
CA ALA A 358 -21.20 -10.46 -4.54
C ALA A 358 -20.71 -11.67 -3.75
N SER A 359 -21.61 -12.28 -2.97
CA SER A 359 -21.36 -13.55 -2.30
C SER A 359 -21.07 -14.66 -3.30
N ARG A 360 -20.52 -15.77 -2.82
CA ARG A 360 -20.28 -16.97 -3.62
C ARG A 360 -21.39 -18.01 -3.47
N GLU A 361 -22.62 -17.56 -3.34
CA GLU A 361 -23.82 -18.41 -3.26
C GLU A 361 -24.62 -18.35 -4.56
N ASP A 362 -25.28 -19.45 -4.87
CA ASP A 362 -26.30 -19.49 -5.92
C ASP A 362 -27.62 -18.86 -5.44
N ASP A 363 -28.50 -18.52 -6.38
CA ASP A 363 -29.86 -18.11 -6.04
C ASP A 363 -30.62 -19.27 -5.36
N PRO A 364 -31.43 -19.00 -4.32
CA PRO A 364 -31.91 -17.69 -3.86
C PRO A 364 -31.05 -17.06 -2.74
N ASN A 365 -29.89 -17.62 -2.42
CA ASN A 365 -29.08 -17.19 -1.28
C ASN A 365 -28.03 -16.14 -1.64
N ASN A 366 -27.80 -15.85 -2.92
CA ASN A 366 -26.86 -14.82 -3.31
C ASN A 366 -27.22 -13.45 -2.69
N ILE A 367 -26.20 -12.73 -2.22
CA ILE A 367 -26.30 -11.36 -1.75
C ILE A 367 -25.21 -10.50 -2.39
N VAL A 368 -25.51 -9.21 -2.58
CA VAL A 368 -24.57 -8.23 -3.14
C VAL A 368 -24.49 -7.05 -2.19
N ALA A 369 -23.27 -6.70 -1.77
CA ALA A 369 -23.01 -5.55 -0.91
C ALA A 369 -22.38 -4.42 -1.73
N LEU A 370 -22.71 -3.18 -1.36
CA LEU A 370 -22.09 -1.96 -1.87
C LEU A 370 -21.70 -1.09 -0.68
N ILE A 371 -20.41 -0.84 -0.51
CA ILE A 371 -19.85 0.05 0.51
C ILE A 371 -19.31 1.30 -0.19
N PHE A 372 -19.56 2.49 0.34
CA PHE A 372 -19.19 3.74 -0.33
C PHE A 372 -18.99 4.89 0.65
N GLU A 373 -18.27 5.91 0.21
CA GLU A 373 -18.12 7.15 0.95
C GLU A 373 -19.32 8.07 0.70
N ARG A 374 -19.81 8.69 1.78
CA ARG A 374 -20.81 9.76 1.72
C ARG A 374 -20.40 10.94 2.58
N LYS A 375 -20.52 12.14 2.02
CA LYS A 375 -20.23 13.38 2.71
C LYS A 375 -21.29 13.69 3.77
N SER A 376 -20.85 13.98 4.98
CA SER A 376 -21.65 14.51 6.09
C SER A 376 -21.00 15.79 6.63
N GLY A 377 -21.60 16.95 6.36
CA GLY A 377 -20.96 18.23 6.67
C GLY A 377 -19.68 18.45 5.85
N SER A 378 -18.54 18.62 6.51
CA SER A 378 -17.22 18.77 5.89
C SER A 378 -16.45 17.46 5.72
N GLU A 379 -16.89 16.37 6.35
CA GLU A 379 -16.18 15.09 6.40
C GLU A 379 -16.88 14.05 5.52
N TYR A 380 -16.16 12.97 5.19
CA TYR A 380 -16.71 11.78 4.53
C TYR A 380 -16.75 10.64 5.52
N ASP A 381 -17.85 9.91 5.55
CA ASP A 381 -17.98 8.67 6.32
C ASP A 381 -18.44 7.54 5.41
N LEU A 382 -18.41 6.32 5.94
CA LEU A 382 -18.74 5.14 5.16
C LEU A 382 -20.16 4.67 5.42
N TYR A 383 -20.84 4.38 4.33
CA TYR A 383 -22.20 3.87 4.29
C TYR A 383 -22.23 2.62 3.44
N TRP A 384 -23.28 1.84 3.60
CA TRP A 384 -23.44 0.61 2.84
C TRP A 384 -24.90 0.36 2.48
N SER A 385 -25.09 -0.52 1.51
CA SER A 385 -26.39 -1.05 1.12
C SER A 385 -26.23 -2.51 0.69
N LEU A 386 -27.23 -3.33 0.98
CA LEU A 386 -27.28 -4.73 0.60
C LEU A 386 -28.41 -4.98 -0.40
N LYS A 387 -28.17 -5.82 -1.40
CA LYS A 387 -29.20 -6.37 -2.29
C LYS A 387 -29.25 -7.89 -2.07
N PRO A 388 -30.38 -8.45 -1.59
CA PRO A 388 -30.58 -9.89 -1.60
C PRO A 388 -30.92 -10.39 -3.01
N SER A 389 -30.71 -11.68 -3.28
CA SER A 389 -30.86 -12.35 -4.58
C SER A 389 -32.09 -11.88 -5.37
N ALA A 390 -33.30 -12.05 -4.81
CA ALA A 390 -34.57 -11.69 -5.46
C ALA A 390 -35.11 -10.31 -5.06
N GLY A 391 -34.31 -9.46 -4.41
CA GLY A 391 -34.76 -8.17 -3.88
C GLY A 391 -34.24 -6.95 -4.64
N THR A 392 -34.68 -5.80 -4.17
CA THR A 392 -34.12 -4.50 -4.56
C THR A 392 -32.99 -4.12 -3.61
N TRP A 393 -32.19 -3.12 -3.97
CA TRP A 393 -31.23 -2.53 -3.05
C TRP A 393 -31.97 -2.03 -1.80
N GLY A 394 -31.47 -2.43 -0.63
CA GLY A 394 -31.94 -1.95 0.65
C GLY A 394 -31.73 -0.44 0.83
N THR A 395 -32.23 0.08 1.94
CA THR A 395 -31.94 1.47 2.31
C THR A 395 -30.47 1.63 2.65
N MET A 396 -29.90 2.78 2.31
CA MET A 396 -28.56 3.15 2.77
C MET A 396 -28.50 3.18 4.30
N GLU A 397 -27.51 2.52 4.86
CA GLU A 397 -27.24 2.47 6.29
C GLU A 397 -25.85 3.04 6.60
N ALA A 398 -25.70 3.65 7.77
CA ALA A 398 -24.40 4.07 8.26
C ALA A 398 -23.56 2.82 8.56
N TRP A 399 -22.35 2.75 8.01
CA TRP A 399 -21.45 1.61 8.20
C TRP A 399 -20.38 1.90 9.23
N VAL A 400 -19.69 3.05 9.10
CA VAL A 400 -18.71 3.56 10.06
C VAL A 400 -18.86 5.08 10.17
N VAL A 401 -19.29 5.54 11.33
CA VAL A 401 -19.56 6.95 11.69
C VAL A 401 -19.34 7.15 13.21
N PRO A 402 -19.00 8.36 13.69
CA PRO A 402 -18.33 9.45 12.97
C PRO A 402 -16.83 9.13 12.80
N ASN A 403 -16.00 10.15 12.53
CA ASN A 403 -14.52 10.11 12.47
C ASN A 403 -13.92 9.90 11.06
N GLU A 404 -14.39 10.66 10.07
CA GLU A 404 -13.80 10.75 8.74
C GLU A 404 -13.21 9.43 8.18
N ASN A 405 -14.09 8.59 7.64
CA ASN A 405 -13.77 7.25 7.17
C ASN A 405 -13.75 7.20 5.63
N LYS A 406 -12.71 6.61 5.04
CA LYS A 406 -12.44 6.66 3.59
C LYS A 406 -11.90 5.34 3.04
N TRP A 407 -11.88 5.25 1.72
CA TRP A 407 -11.21 4.20 0.97
C TRP A 407 -11.61 2.79 1.42
N PRO A 408 -12.91 2.45 1.37
CA PRO A 408 -13.31 1.08 1.61
C PRO A 408 -12.68 0.20 0.54
N ALA A 409 -12.34 -1.03 0.92
CA ALA A 409 -12.12 -2.15 0.03
C ALA A 409 -12.84 -3.36 0.61
N VAL A 410 -13.31 -4.25 -0.24
CA VAL A 410 -14.09 -5.40 0.17
C VAL A 410 -13.73 -6.62 -0.67
N TYR A 411 -13.73 -7.78 -0.04
CA TYR A 411 -13.35 -9.05 -0.62
C TYR A 411 -14.34 -10.14 -0.22
N SER A 412 -14.64 -11.03 -1.17
CA SER A 412 -15.32 -12.30 -0.93
C SER A 412 -14.45 -13.44 -1.44
N ARG A 413 -14.25 -14.43 -0.60
CA ARG A 413 -13.39 -15.58 -0.93
C ARG A 413 -13.91 -16.32 -2.15
N LYS A 414 -13.02 -16.87 -2.98
CA LYS A 414 -13.34 -17.63 -4.21
C LYS A 414 -13.89 -19.05 -3.94
N THR A 415 -14.59 -19.28 -2.83
CA THR A 415 -15.13 -20.59 -2.45
C THR A 415 -16.65 -20.60 -2.59
N THR A 416 -17.23 -21.56 -3.30
CA THR A 416 -18.70 -21.70 -3.38
C THR A 416 -19.33 -21.87 -2.00
N GLY A 417 -20.53 -21.33 -1.82
CA GLY A 417 -21.32 -21.50 -0.61
C GLY A 417 -20.95 -20.53 0.52
N ASN A 418 -20.36 -19.36 0.21
CA ASN A 418 -20.02 -18.36 1.22
C ASN A 418 -20.75 -17.02 0.99
N GLN A 419 -21.23 -16.43 2.08
CA GLN A 419 -21.82 -15.08 2.14
C GLN A 419 -20.95 -14.11 2.94
N THR A 420 -19.71 -14.51 3.22
CA THR A 420 -18.81 -13.73 4.07
C THR A 420 -18.08 -12.69 3.25
N PHE A 421 -17.99 -11.48 3.82
CA PHE A 421 -17.22 -10.39 3.24
C PHE A 421 -16.19 -9.92 4.23
N GLN A 422 -14.95 -9.75 3.76
CA GLN A 422 -13.90 -9.07 4.50
C GLN A 422 -13.79 -7.66 3.96
N SER A 423 -13.77 -6.66 4.84
CA SER A 423 -13.65 -5.27 4.41
C SER A 423 -12.68 -4.49 5.26
N VAL A 424 -11.89 -3.67 4.60
CA VAL A 424 -10.88 -2.81 5.20
C VAL A 424 -11.14 -1.38 4.76
N PHE A 425 -10.78 -0.42 5.60
CA PHE A 425 -10.94 1.00 5.32
C PHE A 425 -9.94 1.83 6.10
N GLU A 426 -9.77 3.09 5.69
CA GLU A 426 -8.98 4.06 6.41
C GLU A 426 -9.89 4.88 7.34
N GLN A 427 -9.46 5.04 8.58
CA GLN A 427 -10.01 6.00 9.52
C GLN A 427 -8.99 7.12 9.78
N SER A 428 -9.39 8.35 9.47
CA SER A 428 -8.67 9.54 9.89
C SER A 428 -9.16 9.98 11.27
N GLY A 429 -8.27 10.46 12.14
CA GLY A 429 -8.71 11.21 13.32
C GLY A 429 -9.58 12.43 12.93
N ILE A 430 -10.22 13.06 13.93
CA ILE A 430 -11.08 14.25 13.75
C ILE A 430 -10.39 15.29 12.84
N ALA A 431 -11.07 15.73 11.77
CA ALA A 431 -10.61 16.75 10.83
C ALA A 431 -9.28 16.46 10.09
N ASN A 432 -9.13 15.28 9.47
CA ASN A 432 -7.91 14.87 8.74
C ASN A 432 -6.63 14.78 9.62
N ALA A 433 -6.79 14.61 10.94
CA ALA A 433 -5.65 14.54 11.87
C ALA A 433 -4.92 13.18 11.79
N THR A 434 -3.60 13.22 11.92
CA THR A 434 -2.70 12.07 12.07
C THR A 434 -2.66 11.58 13.52
N PRO A 435 -2.44 10.28 13.78
CA PRO A 435 -2.21 9.23 12.79
C PRO A 435 -3.51 8.79 12.12
N ARG A 436 -3.42 8.44 10.83
CA ARG A 436 -4.47 7.65 10.17
C ARG A 436 -4.28 6.19 10.53
N LEU A 437 -5.37 5.42 10.51
CA LEU A 437 -5.37 4.01 10.88
C LEU A 437 -6.11 3.19 9.82
N ILE A 438 -5.62 1.97 9.58
CA ILE A 438 -6.34 0.96 8.82
C ILE A 438 -7.22 0.17 9.79
N LYS A 439 -8.49 0.01 9.43
CA LYS A 439 -9.46 -0.74 10.21
C LYS A 439 -10.17 -1.77 9.36
N TYR A 440 -10.59 -2.84 10.03
CA TYR A 440 -11.20 -4.01 9.41
C TYR A 440 -12.57 -4.31 10.03
N LYS A 441 -13.47 -4.84 9.20
CA LYS A 441 -14.77 -5.42 9.58
C LYS A 441 -15.03 -6.65 8.72
N SER A 442 -15.71 -7.63 9.29
CA SER A 442 -16.24 -8.80 8.61
C SER A 442 -17.76 -8.78 8.57
N PHE A 443 -18.34 -9.30 7.49
CA PHE A 443 -19.75 -9.60 7.35
C PHE A 443 -19.94 -11.11 7.38
N ASP A 444 -20.85 -11.60 8.22
CA ASP A 444 -21.10 -13.04 8.39
C ASP A 444 -22.24 -13.60 7.52
N GLY A 445 -22.78 -12.79 6.61
CA GLY A 445 -23.98 -13.09 5.84
C GLY A 445 -25.23 -12.38 6.37
N SER A 446 -25.19 -11.88 7.62
CA SER A 446 -26.31 -11.17 8.27
C SER A 446 -25.91 -9.81 8.83
N ILE A 447 -24.80 -9.74 9.57
CA ILE A 447 -24.36 -8.53 10.28
C ILE A 447 -22.88 -8.25 10.07
N TRP A 448 -22.52 -6.97 10.15
CA TRP A 448 -21.12 -6.55 10.21
C TRP A 448 -20.60 -6.61 11.66
N SER A 449 -19.38 -7.09 11.83
CA SER A 449 -18.67 -7.06 13.11
C SER A 449 -18.27 -5.63 13.51
N GLN A 450 -17.76 -5.47 14.73
CA GLN A 450 -17.19 -4.20 15.17
C GLN A 450 -15.89 -3.91 14.41
N SER A 451 -15.54 -2.62 14.30
CA SER A 451 -14.28 -2.23 13.65
C SER A 451 -13.09 -2.58 14.51
N ILE A 452 -12.12 -3.29 13.93
CA ILE A 452 -10.87 -3.69 14.57
C ILE A 452 -9.73 -2.90 13.90
N GLU A 453 -8.76 -2.46 14.68
CA GLU A 453 -7.55 -1.79 14.16
C GLU A 453 -6.60 -2.84 13.58
N VAL A 454 -6.02 -2.54 12.41
CA VAL A 454 -5.07 -3.40 11.70
C VAL A 454 -3.67 -2.80 11.77
N SER A 455 -3.51 -1.58 11.23
CA SER A 455 -2.20 -0.91 11.20
C SER A 455 -1.70 -0.54 12.60
N ASP A 456 -0.38 -0.60 12.80
CA ASP A 456 0.23 -0.09 14.02
C ASP A 456 0.04 1.43 14.15
N ALA A 457 -0.44 1.88 15.31
CA ALA A 457 -0.59 3.29 15.66
C ALA A 457 0.74 4.08 15.58
N SER A 458 1.89 3.41 15.63
CA SER A 458 3.20 4.03 15.44
C SER A 458 3.54 4.36 13.97
N ASN A 459 2.90 3.66 13.03
CA ASN A 459 3.05 3.87 11.58
C ASN A 459 1.91 4.76 11.07
N ASP A 460 2.23 5.97 10.60
CA ASP A 460 1.25 6.78 9.87
C ASP A 460 0.92 6.06 8.56
N VAL A 461 -0.33 5.67 8.34
CA VAL A 461 -0.78 5.12 7.04
C VAL A 461 -1.30 6.23 6.14
N THR A 462 -1.23 6.06 4.82
CA THR A 462 -1.70 7.12 3.91
C THR A 462 -3.20 7.36 4.02
N GLY A 463 -3.54 8.64 3.77
CA GLY A 463 -4.88 9.16 3.50
C GLY A 463 -5.40 8.98 2.08
N LEU A 464 -4.58 8.35 1.23
CA LEU A 464 -4.50 8.70 -0.19
C LEU A 464 -4.53 7.49 -1.12
N GLN A 465 -4.47 6.27 -0.59
CA GLN A 465 -4.54 5.05 -1.38
C GLN A 465 -5.57 4.09 -0.79
N LYS A 466 -6.23 3.33 -1.68
CA LYS A 466 -7.11 2.24 -1.27
C LYS A 466 -6.28 1.11 -0.63
N PRO A 467 -6.58 0.67 0.60
CA PRO A 467 -6.03 -0.56 1.15
C PRO A 467 -6.60 -1.79 0.43
N GLU A 468 -5.91 -2.92 0.54
CA GLU A 468 -6.32 -4.18 -0.06
C GLU A 468 -6.62 -5.21 1.04
N VAL A 469 -7.61 -6.07 0.82
CA VAL A 469 -8.03 -7.12 1.76
C VAL A 469 -8.25 -8.43 1.04
N GLY A 470 -7.90 -9.54 1.70
CA GLY A 470 -8.10 -10.90 1.22
C GLY A 470 -8.36 -11.88 2.36
N ASP A 471 -8.47 -13.16 2.01
CA ASP A 471 -8.59 -14.28 2.97
C ASP A 471 -7.86 -15.51 2.41
N ILE A 472 -6.88 -16.04 3.15
CA ILE A 472 -5.99 -17.13 2.72
C ILE A 472 -6.61 -18.53 2.89
N ASP A 473 -7.43 -18.75 3.92
CA ASP A 473 -7.88 -20.09 4.32
C ASP A 473 -9.39 -20.21 4.61
N GLY A 474 -10.13 -19.10 4.51
CA GLY A 474 -11.58 -19.00 4.76
C GLY A 474 -11.91 -18.45 6.14
N SER A 475 -10.89 -18.20 6.94
CA SER A 475 -10.99 -17.72 8.31
C SER A 475 -9.92 -16.71 8.67
N THR A 476 -8.90 -16.54 7.84
CA THR A 476 -7.72 -15.72 8.12
C THR A 476 -7.65 -14.56 7.12
N PRO A 477 -8.26 -13.40 7.47
CA PRO A 477 -8.11 -12.17 6.72
C PRO A 477 -6.66 -11.69 6.64
N VAL A 478 -6.30 -11.10 5.51
CA VAL A 478 -4.99 -10.50 5.26
C VAL A 478 -5.15 -9.13 4.60
N PHE A 479 -4.18 -8.25 4.82
CA PHE A 479 -4.29 -6.83 4.49
C PHE A 479 -2.99 -6.31 3.88
N ALA A 480 -3.10 -5.41 2.90
CA ALA A 480 -1.96 -4.64 2.41
C ALA A 480 -2.34 -3.15 2.32
N PHE A 481 -1.42 -2.27 2.70
CA PHE A 481 -1.68 -0.84 2.72
C PHE A 481 -0.41 -0.02 2.54
N VAL A 482 -0.57 1.21 2.02
CA VAL A 482 0.55 2.14 1.76
C VAL A 482 0.74 3.04 2.98
N GLY A 483 1.98 3.14 3.46
CA GLY A 483 2.33 4.03 4.57
C GLY A 483 2.33 5.51 4.19
N GLY A 484 2.40 6.36 5.19
CA GLY A 484 2.29 7.81 5.15
C GLY A 484 3.17 8.43 4.06
N ASN A 485 2.66 9.47 3.38
CA ASN A 485 3.34 10.16 2.27
C ASN A 485 3.74 9.24 1.10
N TYR A 486 2.98 8.19 0.84
CA TYR A 486 3.26 7.17 -0.19
C TYR A 486 4.50 6.33 0.11
N THR A 487 4.95 6.27 1.37
CA THR A 487 6.17 5.57 1.76
C THR A 487 5.85 4.17 2.22
N ASN A 488 6.53 3.21 1.61
CA ASN A 488 6.45 1.78 1.84
C ASN A 488 5.08 1.15 1.59
N VAL A 489 5.08 -0.16 1.38
CA VAL A 489 3.88 -0.98 1.43
C VAL A 489 4.03 -1.96 2.57
N TYR A 490 3.02 -1.97 3.43
CA TYR A 490 2.92 -2.81 4.61
C TYR A 490 1.91 -3.93 4.36
N PHE A 491 2.11 -5.03 5.07
CA PHE A 491 1.23 -6.18 5.05
C PHE A 491 1.01 -6.69 6.47
N ASP A 492 -0.22 -7.14 6.72
CA ASP A 492 -0.62 -7.71 7.99
C ASP A 492 -1.54 -8.92 7.78
N ASN A 493 -1.57 -9.81 8.77
CA ASN A 493 -2.31 -11.06 8.77
C ASN A 493 -3.01 -11.25 10.12
N TYR A 494 -4.31 -11.51 10.07
CA TYR A 494 -5.15 -11.73 11.25
C TYR A 494 -4.65 -12.83 12.19
N SER A 495 -3.96 -13.86 11.67
CA SER A 495 -3.38 -14.94 12.50
C SER A 495 -2.17 -14.51 13.32
N TRP A 496 -1.57 -13.35 13.01
CA TRP A 496 -0.45 -12.79 13.76
C TRP A 496 -0.87 -11.96 14.95
N ILE A 497 -2.18 -11.79 15.17
CA ILE A 497 -2.68 -11.39 16.46
C ILE A 497 -2.07 -12.38 17.45
N PRO A 498 -1.23 -11.93 18.40
CA PRO A 498 -0.76 -12.79 19.46
C PRO A 498 -2.01 -13.39 20.08
N THR A 499 -2.21 -14.69 19.89
CA THR A 499 -3.31 -15.38 20.54
C THR A 499 -2.91 -15.45 22.00
N ASP A 500 -3.28 -14.40 22.71
CA ASP A 500 -3.44 -14.52 24.14
C ASP A 500 -4.39 -15.69 24.36
N VAL A 501 -4.03 -16.58 25.29
CA VAL A 501 -4.90 -17.70 25.63
C VAL A 501 -6.14 -17.08 26.25
N ASN A 502 -7.22 -16.98 25.46
CA ASN A 502 -8.54 -16.68 25.99
C ASN A 502 -8.97 -17.83 26.90
N GLU A 503 -8.50 -17.83 28.15
CA GLU A 503 -9.34 -18.24 29.25
C GLU A 503 -10.46 -17.20 29.35
N THR A 504 -11.64 -17.60 28.89
CA THR A 504 -12.87 -16.95 29.28
C THR A 504 -12.90 -16.81 30.81
N GLN A 505 -12.97 -15.56 31.27
CA GLN A 505 -13.25 -15.11 32.64
C GLN A 505 -12.07 -15.10 33.63
N GLY A 506 -11.32 -13.99 33.62
CA GLY A 506 -10.46 -13.56 34.72
C GLY A 506 -9.17 -12.94 34.23
N ASN A 507 -9.07 -11.61 34.23
CA ASN A 507 -7.86 -10.88 33.85
C ASN A 507 -6.76 -11.11 34.90
N PHE A 508 -6.11 -12.27 34.85
CA PHE A 508 -4.95 -12.59 35.67
C PHE A 508 -3.68 -12.19 34.88
N PRO A 509 -2.78 -11.41 35.49
CA PRO A 509 -1.55 -11.05 34.82
C PRO A 509 -0.71 -12.31 34.56
N VAL A 510 -0.03 -12.38 33.41
CA VAL A 510 0.81 -13.54 33.03
C VAL A 510 2.25 -13.41 33.52
N GLU A 511 2.64 -12.24 34.01
CA GLU A 511 3.99 -11.96 34.51
C GLU A 511 3.99 -11.06 35.76
N TYR A 512 5.10 -11.13 36.50
CA TYR A 512 5.38 -10.24 37.61
C TYR A 512 5.81 -8.87 37.07
N ILE A 513 5.02 -7.82 37.32
CA ILE A 513 5.34 -6.44 36.90
C ILE A 513 5.40 -5.55 38.13
N LEU A 514 6.41 -4.68 38.20
CA LEU A 514 6.42 -3.49 39.04
C LEU A 514 6.53 -2.27 38.12
N GLU A 515 5.48 -1.46 38.06
CA GLU A 515 5.44 -0.25 37.25
C GLU A 515 6.16 0.91 37.94
N GLN A 516 6.44 1.96 37.17
CA GLN A 516 6.93 3.21 37.71
C GLN A 516 5.80 3.93 38.48
N ASN A 517 6.11 4.45 39.66
CA ASN A 517 5.13 5.17 40.48
C ASN A 517 4.66 6.43 39.74
N TYR A 518 3.37 6.76 39.82
CA TYR A 518 2.82 7.97 39.23
C TYR A 518 1.97 8.76 40.24
N PRO A 519 2.15 10.09 40.34
CA PRO A 519 3.17 10.90 39.67
C PRO A 519 4.60 10.60 40.13
N ASN A 520 5.62 10.93 39.34
CA ASN A 520 7.04 10.93 39.74
C ASN A 520 7.82 12.03 38.98
N PRO A 521 8.34 13.08 39.66
CA PRO A 521 8.35 13.27 41.11
C PRO A 521 6.95 13.47 41.72
N PHE A 522 6.77 13.10 42.98
CA PHE A 522 5.48 13.15 43.69
C PHE A 522 5.50 14.11 44.88
N ASN A 523 4.32 14.63 45.25
CA ASN A 523 4.12 15.50 46.41
C ASN A 523 2.73 15.33 47.05
N PRO A 524 2.60 14.89 48.32
CA PRO A 524 3.40 13.85 48.96
C PRO A 524 2.87 12.45 48.60
N ASN A 525 1.87 12.34 47.71
CA ASN A 525 1.22 11.08 47.36
C ASN A 525 1.59 10.60 45.96
N THR A 526 1.78 9.30 45.81
CA THR A 526 1.93 8.60 44.52
C THR A 526 1.21 7.27 44.56
N THR A 527 0.86 6.74 43.40
CA THR A 527 0.35 5.37 43.25
C THR A 527 1.45 4.47 42.70
N ILE A 528 1.59 3.28 43.28
CA ILE A 528 2.49 2.22 42.82
C ILE A 528 1.61 1.09 42.29
N LYS A 529 1.81 0.71 41.02
CA LYS A 529 1.08 -0.39 40.38
C LYS A 529 1.99 -1.59 40.18
N PHE A 530 1.46 -2.78 40.43
CA PHE A 530 2.18 -4.03 40.21
C PHE A 530 1.22 -5.17 39.92
N SER A 531 1.73 -6.24 39.33
CA SER A 531 0.97 -7.44 38.99
C SER A 531 1.71 -8.69 39.45
N ILE A 532 0.96 -9.70 39.89
CA ILE A 532 1.50 -11.00 40.28
C ILE A 532 0.74 -12.13 39.56
N PRO A 533 1.42 -13.04 38.85
CA PRO A 533 0.77 -14.04 38.01
C PRO A 533 0.29 -15.28 38.76
N GLU A 534 0.77 -15.48 39.98
CA GLU A 534 0.43 -16.61 40.83
C GLU A 534 0.29 -16.16 42.28
N ASN A 535 -0.49 -16.90 43.07
CA ASN A 535 -0.64 -16.63 44.49
C ASN A 535 0.72 -16.67 45.17
N SER A 536 1.13 -15.57 45.78
CA SER A 536 2.48 -15.38 46.29
C SER A 536 2.48 -14.54 47.56
N PHE A 537 3.45 -14.78 48.44
CA PHE A 537 3.76 -13.82 49.48
C PHE A 537 4.45 -12.60 48.85
N VAL A 538 3.82 -11.43 48.92
CA VAL A 538 4.30 -10.19 48.31
C VAL A 538 4.78 -9.21 49.38
N SER A 539 6.03 -8.77 49.24
CA SER A 539 6.63 -7.72 50.05
C SER A 539 6.94 -6.50 49.19
N LEU A 540 6.18 -5.41 49.35
CA LEU A 540 6.44 -4.11 48.75
C LEU A 540 6.98 -3.15 49.81
N LYS A 541 8.27 -2.79 49.71
CA LYS A 541 8.97 -1.97 50.71
C LYS A 541 9.66 -0.77 50.08
N VAL A 542 9.76 0.32 50.83
CA VAL A 542 10.42 1.56 50.45
C VAL A 542 11.70 1.74 51.23
N TYR A 543 12.77 2.13 50.55
CA TYR A 543 14.13 2.33 51.06
C TYR A 543 14.64 3.73 50.74
N ASN A 544 15.49 4.26 51.62
CA ASN A 544 16.26 5.46 51.32
C ASN A 544 17.54 5.14 50.53
N VAL A 545 18.30 6.17 50.13
CA VAL A 545 19.56 6.03 49.38
C VAL A 545 20.66 5.24 50.12
N LEU A 546 20.54 5.04 51.43
CA LEU A 546 21.47 4.24 52.24
C LEU A 546 21.03 2.77 52.33
N GLY A 547 19.96 2.37 51.63
CA GLY A 547 19.39 1.02 51.70
C GLY A 547 18.63 0.73 53.00
N LYS A 548 18.37 1.74 53.84
CA LYS A 548 17.55 1.58 55.04
C LYS A 548 16.07 1.58 54.65
N GLU A 549 15.34 0.55 55.09
CA GLU A 549 13.89 0.49 54.97
C GLU A 549 13.25 1.66 55.73
N VAL A 550 12.42 2.43 55.04
CA VAL A 550 11.70 3.59 55.60
C VAL A 550 10.19 3.36 55.67
N SER A 551 9.65 2.41 54.92
CA SER A 551 8.24 2.01 54.98
C SER A 551 8.05 0.61 54.41
N SER A 552 7.17 -0.19 55.03
CA SER A 552 6.61 -1.40 54.43
C SER A 552 5.20 -1.09 53.96
N VAL A 553 4.93 -1.21 52.67
CA VAL A 553 3.67 -0.84 52.04
C VAL A 553 2.73 -2.05 51.99
N ILE A 554 3.28 -3.22 51.67
CA ILE A 554 2.56 -4.50 51.60
C ILE A 554 3.50 -5.60 52.11
N SER A 555 2.98 -6.57 52.85
CA SER A 555 3.72 -7.74 53.33
C SER A 555 2.75 -8.87 53.69
N GLU A 556 2.10 -9.46 52.69
CA GLU A 556 1.06 -10.47 52.88
C GLU A 556 0.97 -11.47 51.71
N GLU A 557 0.24 -12.57 51.89
CA GLU A 557 -0.12 -13.46 50.77
C GLU A 557 -1.19 -12.77 49.91
N MET A 558 -0.89 -12.62 48.62
CA MET A 558 -1.79 -12.01 47.64
C MET A 558 -2.12 -13.03 46.55
N ASN A 559 -3.37 -13.04 46.11
CA ASN A 559 -3.79 -13.87 44.99
C ASN A 559 -3.26 -13.30 43.67
N ALA A 560 -3.14 -14.13 42.63
CA ALA A 560 -2.84 -13.65 41.28
C ALA A 560 -3.76 -12.47 40.89
N GLY A 561 -3.18 -11.39 40.36
CA GLY A 561 -3.93 -10.17 40.09
C GLY A 561 -3.07 -8.92 39.92
N THR A 562 -3.71 -7.84 39.48
CA THR A 562 -3.11 -6.50 39.35
C THR A 562 -3.59 -5.62 40.50
N TYR A 563 -2.65 -4.91 41.13
CA TYR A 563 -2.88 -4.12 42.33
C TYR A 563 -2.36 -2.69 42.17
N GLU A 564 -3.08 -1.74 42.74
CA GLU A 564 -2.67 -0.35 42.86
C GLU A 564 -2.65 0.05 44.34
N VAL A 565 -1.50 0.52 44.83
CA VAL A 565 -1.37 0.96 46.21
C VAL A 565 -0.87 2.39 46.28
N ASN A 566 -1.54 3.20 47.11
CA ASN A 566 -1.17 4.58 47.35
C ASN A 566 -0.07 4.65 48.41
N PHE A 567 1.01 5.36 48.09
CA PHE A 567 2.11 5.66 48.99
C PHE A 567 2.12 7.14 49.36
N ASN A 568 2.18 7.43 50.66
CA ASN A 568 2.23 8.79 51.19
C ASN A 568 3.58 9.06 51.87
N GLY A 569 4.37 9.96 51.29
CA GLY A 569 5.68 10.40 51.75
C GLY A 569 5.66 11.54 52.78
N ASN A 570 4.52 11.83 53.42
CA ASN A 570 4.39 12.97 54.35
C ASN A 570 5.39 12.97 55.51
N ASN A 571 5.85 11.82 55.96
CA ASN A 571 6.84 11.71 57.05
C ASN A 571 8.29 11.57 56.56
N LEU A 572 8.52 11.69 55.24
CA LEU A 572 9.83 11.57 54.61
C LEU A 572 10.35 12.95 54.15
N SER A 573 11.67 13.14 54.13
CA SER A 573 12.29 14.35 53.57
C SER A 573 12.23 14.35 52.04
N SER A 574 12.25 15.52 51.38
CA SER A 574 12.46 15.58 49.92
C SER A 574 13.75 14.86 49.52
N GLY A 575 13.71 14.05 48.47
CA GLY A 575 14.85 13.23 48.07
C GLY A 575 14.49 12.03 47.21
N VAL A 576 15.51 11.23 46.90
CA VAL A 576 15.39 10.00 46.12
C VAL A 576 15.12 8.81 47.05
N TYR A 577 14.16 7.99 46.67
CA TYR A 577 13.80 6.75 47.35
C TYR A 577 13.71 5.61 46.33
N PHE A 578 13.82 4.39 46.83
CA PHE A 578 13.65 3.18 46.03
C PHE A 578 12.52 2.36 46.63
N TYR A 579 11.70 1.74 45.79
CA TYR A 579 10.72 0.77 46.25
C TYR A 579 10.97 -0.56 45.56
N LYS A 580 10.89 -1.64 46.34
CA LYS A 580 11.20 -3.01 45.94
C LYS A 580 9.97 -3.86 46.14
N LEU A 581 9.55 -4.54 45.06
CA LEU A 581 8.60 -5.63 45.10
C LEU A 581 9.39 -6.94 45.14
N GLU A 582 9.12 -7.77 46.13
CA GLU A 582 9.78 -9.04 46.36
C GLU A 582 8.75 -10.12 46.63
N THR A 583 8.86 -11.22 45.89
CA THR A 583 8.15 -12.49 46.09
C THR A 583 9.16 -13.62 46.15
N GLU A 584 8.71 -14.86 46.29
CA GLU A 584 9.60 -16.03 46.28
C GLU A 584 10.41 -16.14 44.97
N ASN A 585 9.78 -15.81 43.84
CA ASN A 585 10.34 -16.00 42.50
C ASN A 585 10.69 -14.70 41.77
N PHE A 586 10.40 -13.52 42.34
CA PHE A 586 10.57 -12.24 41.66
C PHE A 586 11.08 -11.13 42.58
N VAL A 587 12.05 -10.36 42.09
CA VAL A 587 12.54 -9.16 42.76
C VAL A 587 12.71 -8.04 41.73
N LYS A 588 12.00 -6.92 41.92
CA LYS A 588 12.18 -5.71 41.09
C LYS A 588 12.21 -4.47 41.97
N THR A 589 13.08 -3.52 41.61
CA THR A 589 13.25 -2.26 42.34
C THR A 589 13.15 -1.09 41.38
N ASN A 590 12.34 -0.08 41.72
CA ASN A 590 12.17 1.15 40.96
C ASN A 590 12.50 2.38 41.82
N LYS A 591 12.81 3.50 41.16
CA LYS A 591 13.25 4.75 41.79
C LYS A 591 12.13 5.79 41.77
N MET A 592 11.84 6.38 42.92
CA MET A 592 10.89 7.49 43.07
C MET A 592 11.53 8.74 43.68
N ILE A 593 11.02 9.91 43.30
CA ILE A 593 11.52 11.22 43.74
C ILE A 593 10.42 11.94 44.50
N LEU A 594 10.61 12.19 45.79
CA LEU A 594 9.70 12.99 46.61
C LEU A 594 10.14 14.47 46.55
N MET A 595 9.24 15.35 46.12
CA MET A 595 9.44 16.80 46.15
C MET A 595 8.40 17.44 47.07
N LYS A 596 8.82 17.95 48.23
CA LYS A 596 8.00 18.81 49.09
C LYS A 596 8.31 20.27 48.88
#